data_AF-A0A554JYK9-F1
#
_entry.id   AF-A0A554JYK9-F1
#
_cell.length_a   1.000
_cell.length_b   1.000
_cell.length_c   1.000
_cell.angle_alpha   90.00
_cell.angle_beta   90.00
_cell.angle_gamma   90.00
#
_symmetry.space_group_name_H-M   'P 1'
#
loop_
_entity.id
_entity.type
_entity.pdbx_description
1 polymer ?
#
loop_
_entity_poly.entity_id
_entity_poly.type
_entity_poly.pdbx_seq_one_letter_code
_entity_poly.pdbx_strand_id
1 'polypeptide(L)'
;MKKNPLQLETEHMRLSHEEKALIQSRLWAFVRHSPVRNKTAIRYNNHTTPGYTFLSANIILRPMAITLIIALLVGGGVSYAAEGSLPGDAFYPVKVEVNERVRAWAAVSGEAKTEWQTRLVERRLEEAETLAAKNRLTTDTRSRIEANFERHAERVAKRITELEAKSEDAAAADISSKFETSLRTHTAILERLNASADTETSVQAEIEPLILKLKTHVDSAAKVRAHAETRIATSTSANVKTAAEGRLTAAENKIAEVRAFIKRSSADAEAKAEAEARLLLAVGAVADGKAKIESETYDEAFLLFQKAHRLAQEAQLVLHANARLPIDIQIEIQTNGRTRTMTEQDQNSRIESEIRIDGSIETDASAGKAEAESETRGSVEVDIGL
;
A
#
# COMPACT_ATOMS: atom_id res chain seq x y z
N MET A 1 -8.53 37.34 97.31
CA MET A 1 -7.22 37.68 96.72
C MET A 1 -7.44 38.78 95.69
N LYS A 2 -6.78 39.92 95.91
CA LYS A 2 -6.91 41.21 95.20
C LYS A 2 -5.71 41.40 94.28
N LYS A 3 -5.92 41.71 93.00
CA LYS A 3 -5.15 42.78 92.33
C LYS A 3 -5.95 44.05 92.61
N ASN A 4 -5.50 45.12 93.29
CA ASN A 4 -4.20 45.63 93.73
C ASN A 4 -3.22 46.00 92.60
N PRO A 5 -2.43 47.09 92.74
CA PRO A 5 -2.81 48.51 92.76
C PRO A 5 -2.25 49.28 91.54
N LEU A 6 -1.60 48.58 90.59
CA LEU A 6 -0.97 49.20 89.40
C LEU A 6 -1.98 49.79 88.40
N GLN A 7 -3.25 49.45 88.52
CA GLN A 7 -4.32 50.04 87.71
C GLN A 7 -4.63 51.49 88.11
N LEU A 8 -4.23 51.93 89.31
CA LEU A 8 -4.50 53.30 89.80
C LEU A 8 -3.46 54.33 89.33
N GLU A 9 -2.26 53.92 88.91
CA GLU A 9 -1.17 54.88 88.65
C GLU A 9 -0.93 55.15 87.15
N THR A 10 -1.51 54.33 86.25
CA THR A 10 -1.46 54.59 84.80
C THR A 10 -2.63 55.43 84.29
N GLU A 11 -3.63 55.71 85.13
CA GLU A 11 -4.67 56.72 84.83
C GLU A 11 -4.10 58.14 84.76
N HIS A 12 -2.94 58.41 85.35
CA HIS A 12 -2.31 59.73 85.34
C HIS A 12 -1.27 59.94 84.22
N MET A 13 -1.10 58.98 83.29
CA MET A 13 -0.24 59.12 82.11
C MET A 13 -1.01 59.06 80.78
N ARG A 14 -2.34 59.23 80.81
CA ARG A 14 -3.13 59.41 79.60
C ARG A 14 -3.39 60.90 79.40
N LEU A 15 -2.87 61.44 78.30
CA LEU A 15 -3.22 62.78 77.83
C LEU A 15 -4.75 62.94 77.84
N SER A 16 -5.24 64.05 78.41
CA SER A 16 -6.65 64.35 78.44
C SER A 16 -7.21 64.51 77.02
N HIS A 17 -8.52 64.44 76.86
CA HIS A 17 -9.14 64.65 75.54
C HIS A 17 -8.84 66.04 74.99
N GLU A 18 -8.79 67.06 75.84
CA GLU A 18 -8.46 68.44 75.45
C GLU A 18 -7.00 68.57 75.03
N GLU A 19 -6.06 67.95 75.77
CA GLU A 19 -4.64 67.96 75.41
C GLU A 19 -4.40 67.26 74.09
N LYS A 20 -5.07 66.12 73.84
CA LYS A 20 -5.01 65.44 72.54
C LYS A 20 -5.56 66.30 71.42
N ALA A 21 -6.70 66.98 71.62
CA ALA A 21 -7.28 67.86 70.61
C ALA A 21 -6.39 69.07 70.32
N LEU A 22 -5.74 69.64 71.36
CA LEU A 22 -4.79 70.73 71.21
C LEU A 22 -3.54 70.28 70.44
N ILE A 23 -2.97 69.12 70.78
CA ILE A 23 -1.83 68.55 70.07
C ILE A 23 -2.21 68.26 68.61
N GLN A 24 -3.38 67.67 68.37
CA GLN A 24 -3.84 67.32 67.03
C GLN A 24 -4.09 68.56 66.17
N SER A 25 -4.67 69.62 66.72
CA SER A 25 -4.86 70.88 65.99
C SER A 25 -3.53 71.56 65.65
N ARG A 26 -2.56 71.56 66.58
CA ARG A 26 -1.20 72.04 66.31
C ARG A 26 -0.47 71.20 65.27
N LEU A 27 -0.64 69.88 65.30
CA LEU A 27 -0.07 68.96 64.31
C LEU A 27 -0.66 69.23 62.92
N TRP A 28 -1.97 69.41 62.82
CA TRP A 28 -2.63 69.74 61.54
C TRP A 28 -2.22 71.11 61.01
N ALA A 29 -2.07 72.10 61.88
CA ALA A 29 -1.57 73.42 61.49
C ALA A 29 -0.13 73.33 60.95
N PHE A 30 0.74 72.56 61.62
CA PHE A 30 2.11 72.29 61.19
C PHE A 30 2.16 71.52 59.86
N VAL A 31 1.38 70.45 59.70
CA VAL A 31 1.31 69.67 58.45
C VAL A 31 0.83 70.52 57.28
N ARG A 32 -0.13 71.43 57.50
CA ARG A 32 -0.64 72.31 56.43
C ARG A 32 0.36 73.39 56.00
N HIS A 33 1.24 73.84 56.90
CA HIS A 33 2.21 74.91 56.62
C HIS A 33 3.65 74.43 56.40
N SER A 34 3.93 73.14 56.67
CA SER A 34 5.22 72.50 56.43
C SER A 34 5.08 71.34 55.45
N PRO A 35 4.80 71.59 54.15
CA PRO A 35 4.85 70.53 53.17
C PRO A 35 6.28 69.97 53.15
N VAL A 36 6.44 68.70 53.52
CA VAL A 36 7.73 68.02 53.44
C VAL A 36 8.10 67.93 51.97
N ARG A 37 8.99 68.85 51.56
CA ARG A 37 9.65 68.90 50.26
C ARG A 37 10.01 67.48 49.83
N ASN A 38 9.27 66.93 48.87
CA ASN A 38 9.67 65.67 48.27
C ASN A 38 10.94 65.96 47.48
N LYS A 39 12.06 65.53 48.03
CA LYS A 39 13.36 65.55 47.36
C LYS A 39 13.18 64.75 46.07
N THR A 40 13.28 65.43 44.93
CA THR A 40 13.60 64.84 43.62
C THR A 40 13.19 63.37 43.46
N ALA A 41 11.96 63.12 43.01
CA ALA A 41 11.80 61.97 42.13
C ALA A 41 12.53 62.35 40.83
N ILE A 42 13.81 62.01 40.75
CA ILE A 42 14.42 61.75 39.45
C ILE A 42 13.42 60.83 38.77
N ARG A 43 12.81 61.31 37.68
CA ARG A 43 12.25 60.43 36.68
C ARG A 43 13.42 59.58 36.19
N TYR A 44 13.71 58.50 36.90
CA TYR A 44 14.18 57.29 36.23
C TYR A 44 12.95 56.82 35.47
N ASN A 45 12.81 57.46 34.31
CA ASN A 45 12.18 56.93 33.15
C ASN A 45 12.90 55.61 32.87
N ASN A 46 12.55 54.54 33.59
CA ASN A 46 12.84 53.18 33.17
C ASN A 46 11.92 52.89 31.97
N HIS A 47 12.11 53.68 30.93
CA HIS A 47 12.15 53.20 29.56
C HIS A 47 13.54 52.59 29.35
N THR A 48 13.94 51.65 30.22
CA THR A 48 14.53 50.45 29.67
C THR A 48 13.31 49.74 29.12
N THR A 49 13.14 49.87 27.80
CA THR A 49 12.31 49.02 26.95
C THR A 49 11.97 47.69 27.64
N PRO A 50 10.74 47.15 27.55
CA PRO A 50 10.60 45.71 27.58
C PRO A 50 11.40 45.17 26.38
N GLY A 51 12.69 44.98 26.61
CA GLY A 51 13.56 44.21 25.75
C GLY A 51 12.99 42.80 25.80
N TYR A 52 12.44 42.39 24.66
CA TYR A 52 12.15 41.00 24.33
C TYR A 52 11.02 40.31 25.09
N THR A 53 9.79 40.85 25.06
CA THR A 53 8.58 40.01 25.25
C THR A 53 7.53 40.17 24.15
N PHE A 54 7.95 40.66 22.99
CA PHE A 54 7.27 40.43 21.73
C PHE A 54 8.31 40.06 20.67
N LEU A 55 9.04 38.96 20.90
CA LEU A 55 9.64 38.22 19.79
C LEU A 55 8.48 37.56 19.03
N SER A 56 7.79 38.40 18.27
CA SER A 56 7.06 38.07 17.05
C SER A 56 7.10 36.59 16.68
N ALA A 57 5.97 35.91 16.86
CA ALA A 57 5.69 34.63 16.18
C ALA A 57 6.00 34.74 14.66
N ASN A 58 5.92 35.95 14.09
CA ASN A 58 6.28 36.27 12.71
C ASN A 58 7.76 36.16 12.35
N ILE A 59 8.72 36.16 13.29
CA ILE A 59 10.16 35.96 12.99
C ILE A 59 10.55 34.48 13.01
N ILE A 60 9.79 33.62 13.71
CA ILE A 60 10.03 32.16 13.74
C ILE A 60 9.23 31.43 12.64
N LEU A 61 7.98 31.86 12.38
CA LEU A 61 7.12 31.23 11.35
C LEU A 61 7.63 31.45 9.91
N ARG A 62 8.27 32.59 9.61
CA ARG A 62 8.77 32.94 8.26
C ARG A 62 9.98 32.11 7.81
N PRO A 63 11.06 31.95 8.59
CA PRO A 63 12.14 31.04 8.23
C PRO A 63 11.65 29.60 8.25
N MET A 64 10.67 29.22 9.10
CA MET A 64 10.12 27.87 9.10
C MET A 64 9.36 27.54 7.79
N ALA A 65 8.58 28.48 7.26
CA ALA A 65 7.93 28.29 5.96
C ALA A 65 8.94 28.20 4.81
N ILE A 66 9.97 29.05 4.81
CA ILE A 66 11.03 29.04 3.79
C ILE A 66 11.90 27.78 3.91
N THR A 67 12.28 27.35 5.11
CA THR A 67 13.02 26.10 5.31
C THR A 67 12.17 24.89 4.99
N LEU A 68 10.85 24.92 5.24
CA LEU A 68 9.94 23.86 4.84
C LEU A 68 9.75 23.82 3.32
N ILE A 69 9.70 24.98 2.64
CA ILE A 69 9.68 25.06 1.18
C ILE A 69 11.01 24.57 0.59
N ILE A 70 12.16 24.98 1.14
CA ILE A 70 13.48 24.49 0.70
C ILE A 70 13.60 22.99 0.99
N ALA A 71 13.14 22.51 2.14
CA ALA A 71 13.09 21.09 2.46
C ALA A 71 12.13 20.32 1.55
N LEU A 72 11.01 20.91 1.12
CA LEU A 72 10.08 20.30 0.16
C LEU A 72 10.62 20.34 -1.27
N LEU A 73 11.36 21.38 -1.67
CA LEU A 73 11.93 21.49 -3.00
C LEU A 73 13.18 20.61 -3.15
N VAL A 74 14.11 20.70 -2.21
CA VAL A 74 15.33 19.88 -2.17
C VAL A 74 15.00 18.44 -1.79
N GLY A 75 14.23 18.25 -0.72
CA GLY A 75 13.80 16.93 -0.28
C GLY A 75 12.80 16.28 -1.24
N GLY A 76 11.90 17.05 -1.86
CA GLY A 76 10.98 16.54 -2.88
C GLY A 76 11.69 16.11 -4.16
N GLY A 77 12.69 16.88 -4.64
CA GLY A 77 13.51 16.50 -5.78
C GLY A 77 14.32 15.23 -5.54
N VAL A 78 14.98 15.13 -4.38
CA VAL A 78 15.74 13.93 -3.99
C VAL A 78 14.81 12.72 -3.77
N SER A 79 13.65 12.91 -3.14
CA SER A 79 12.67 11.84 -2.94
C SER A 79 12.08 11.35 -4.27
N TYR A 80 11.83 12.26 -5.22
CA TYR A 80 11.36 11.89 -6.56
C TYR A 80 12.42 11.11 -7.34
N ALA A 81 13.67 11.58 -7.35
CA ALA A 81 14.77 10.86 -7.98
C ALA A 81 15.04 9.50 -7.32
N ALA A 82 14.90 9.41 -5.99
CA ALA A 82 15.02 8.16 -5.25
C ALA A 82 13.97 7.14 -5.68
N GLU A 83 12.75 7.54 -6.09
CA GLU A 83 11.70 6.61 -6.49
C GLU A 83 12.08 5.72 -7.69
N GLY A 84 12.87 6.25 -8.62
CA GLY A 84 13.39 5.50 -9.78
C GLY A 84 14.71 4.76 -9.53
N SER A 85 15.34 4.94 -8.37
CA SER A 85 16.69 4.40 -8.09
C SER A 85 16.68 2.89 -7.87
N LEU A 86 17.68 2.18 -8.39
CA LEU A 86 17.87 0.74 -8.21
C LEU A 86 18.89 0.45 -7.10
N PRO A 87 18.90 -0.77 -6.53
CA PRO A 87 20.00 -1.20 -5.67
C PRO A 87 21.37 -0.92 -6.32
N GLY A 88 22.24 -0.21 -5.59
CA GLY A 88 23.55 0.25 -6.08
C GLY A 88 23.56 1.71 -6.56
N ASP A 89 22.40 2.33 -6.80
CA ASP A 89 22.30 3.75 -7.13
C ASP A 89 22.39 4.63 -5.86
N ALA A 90 22.93 5.84 -6.00
CA ALA A 90 23.25 6.74 -4.87
C ALA A 90 22.04 7.10 -3.98
N PHE A 91 20.84 7.22 -4.57
CA PHE A 91 19.62 7.60 -3.84
C PHE A 91 18.74 6.41 -3.42
N TYR A 92 19.19 5.18 -3.64
CA TYR A 92 18.48 3.98 -3.19
C TYR A 92 18.26 3.92 -1.67
N PRO A 93 19.21 4.34 -0.81
CA PRO A 93 18.94 4.43 0.63
C PRO A 93 17.77 5.36 0.96
N VAL A 94 17.61 6.47 0.23
CA VAL A 94 16.48 7.40 0.43
C VAL A 94 15.15 6.74 0.05
N LYS A 95 15.11 5.94 -1.03
CA LYS A 95 13.93 5.16 -1.42
C LYS A 95 13.46 4.27 -0.26
N VAL A 96 14.35 3.41 0.24
CA VAL A 96 14.02 2.37 1.22
C VAL A 96 13.82 2.97 2.62
N GLU A 97 14.67 3.89 3.04
CA GLU A 97 14.67 4.38 4.42
C GLU A 97 13.73 5.56 4.65
N VAL A 98 13.41 6.34 3.62
CA VAL A 98 12.57 7.54 3.76
C VAL A 98 11.24 7.34 3.04
N ASN A 99 11.24 7.26 1.71
CA ASN A 99 10.02 7.25 0.91
C ASN A 99 9.07 6.11 1.32
N GLU A 100 9.63 4.90 1.47
CA GLU A 100 8.83 3.73 1.79
C GLU A 100 8.33 3.71 3.23
N ARG A 101 9.08 4.30 4.17
CA ARG A 101 8.63 4.43 5.57
C ARG A 101 7.52 5.46 5.71
N VAL A 102 7.61 6.57 5.00
CA VAL A 102 6.55 7.59 4.97
C VAL A 102 5.26 6.99 4.42
N ARG A 103 5.34 6.24 3.32
CA ARG A 103 4.17 5.52 2.77
C ARG A 103 3.65 4.42 3.70
N ALA A 104 4.55 3.69 4.38
CA ALA A 104 4.16 2.70 5.38
C ALA A 104 3.39 3.32 6.56
N TRP A 105 3.72 4.56 6.96
CA TRP A 105 3.02 5.27 8.04
C TRP A 105 1.59 5.66 7.65
N ALA A 106 1.33 5.93 6.36
CA ALA A 106 0.00 6.20 5.84
C ALA A 106 -0.89 4.95 5.75
N ALA A 107 -0.31 3.74 5.74
CA ALA A 107 -1.05 2.48 5.74
C ALA A 107 -1.53 2.13 7.16
N VAL A 108 -2.73 2.61 7.52
CA VAL A 108 -3.24 2.48 8.91
C VAL A 108 -3.87 1.10 9.17
N SER A 109 -4.70 0.60 8.26
CA SER A 109 -5.44 -0.66 8.43
C SER A 109 -4.56 -1.90 8.23
N GLY A 110 -4.98 -3.04 8.78
CA GLY A 110 -4.26 -4.31 8.60
C GLY A 110 -4.17 -4.70 7.12
N GLU A 111 -5.25 -4.52 6.37
CA GLU A 111 -5.32 -4.73 4.93
C GLU A 111 -4.36 -3.81 4.16
N ALA A 112 -4.41 -2.49 4.42
CA ALA A 112 -3.54 -1.52 3.75
C ALA A 112 -2.06 -1.78 4.02
N LYS A 113 -1.71 -2.23 5.24
CA LYS A 113 -0.33 -2.62 5.57
C LYS A 113 0.12 -3.81 4.76
N THR A 114 -0.74 -4.82 4.59
CA THR A 114 -0.42 -6.03 3.83
C THR A 114 -0.35 -5.76 2.34
N GLU A 115 -1.24 -4.94 1.80
CA GLU A 115 -1.14 -4.49 0.41
C GLU A 115 0.18 -3.72 0.20
N TRP A 116 0.56 -2.85 1.15
CA TRP A 116 1.82 -2.14 1.08
C TRP A 116 3.04 -3.07 1.13
N GLN A 117 3.05 -4.09 2.00
CA GLN A 117 4.14 -5.08 2.01
C GLN A 117 4.18 -5.90 0.72
N THR A 118 3.03 -6.29 0.17
CA THR A 118 2.93 -7.02 -1.10
C THR A 118 3.49 -6.19 -2.25
N ARG A 119 3.15 -4.90 -2.31
CA ARG A 119 3.69 -3.95 -3.28
C ARG A 119 5.20 -3.75 -3.15
N LEU A 120 5.73 -3.82 -1.94
CA LEU A 120 7.18 -3.77 -1.73
C LEU A 120 7.87 -5.06 -2.20
N VAL A 121 7.24 -6.22 -2.04
CA VAL A 121 7.74 -7.47 -2.64
C VAL A 121 7.80 -7.34 -4.16
N GLU A 122 6.69 -6.97 -4.80
CA GLU A 122 6.60 -6.73 -6.25
C GLU A 122 7.70 -5.79 -6.72
N ARG A 123 7.86 -4.65 -6.04
CA ARG A 123 8.90 -3.67 -6.37
C ARG A 123 10.31 -4.24 -6.31
N ARG A 124 10.63 -5.13 -5.36
CA ARG A 124 11.96 -5.76 -5.29
C ARG A 124 12.21 -6.73 -6.45
N LEU A 125 11.18 -7.46 -6.87
CA LEU A 125 11.27 -8.34 -8.04
C LEU A 125 11.39 -7.52 -9.33
N GLU A 126 10.61 -6.45 -9.43
CA GLU A 126 10.72 -5.48 -10.52
C GLU A 126 12.13 -4.87 -10.63
N GLU A 127 12.75 -4.51 -9.50
CA GLU A 127 14.13 -4.02 -9.46
C GLU A 127 15.13 -5.09 -9.89
N ALA A 128 14.94 -6.34 -9.48
CA ALA A 128 15.77 -7.47 -9.91
C ALA A 128 15.69 -7.66 -11.43
N GLU A 129 14.48 -7.68 -11.99
CA GLU A 129 14.23 -7.78 -13.42
C GLU A 129 14.86 -6.63 -14.20
N THR A 130 14.81 -5.40 -13.67
CA THR A 130 15.41 -4.23 -14.34
C THR A 130 16.93 -4.28 -14.30
N LEU A 131 17.52 -4.71 -13.18
CA LEU A 131 18.96 -4.90 -13.09
C LEU A 131 19.42 -6.04 -14.00
N ALA A 132 18.67 -7.13 -14.07
CA ALA A 132 18.93 -8.24 -14.99
C ALA A 132 18.89 -7.78 -16.45
N ALA A 133 17.80 -7.12 -16.87
CA ALA A 133 17.63 -6.62 -18.24
C ALA A 133 18.68 -5.55 -18.63
N LYS A 134 19.26 -4.85 -17.66
CA LYS A 134 20.34 -3.87 -17.88
C LYS A 134 21.74 -4.47 -17.75
N ASN A 135 21.87 -5.78 -17.57
CA ASN A 135 23.13 -6.47 -17.27
C ASN A 135 23.90 -5.86 -16.07
N ARG A 136 23.15 -5.39 -15.06
CA ARG A 136 23.67 -4.74 -13.84
C ARG A 136 23.37 -5.52 -12.56
N LEU A 137 22.77 -6.70 -12.65
CA LEU A 137 22.51 -7.54 -11.48
C LEU A 137 23.83 -8.21 -11.06
N THR A 138 24.38 -7.73 -9.95
CA THR A 138 25.57 -8.26 -9.28
C THR A 138 25.21 -9.00 -8.00
N THR A 139 26.13 -9.79 -7.46
CA THR A 139 25.96 -10.50 -6.19
C THR A 139 25.55 -9.57 -5.03
N ASP A 140 26.13 -8.37 -4.91
CA ASP A 140 25.75 -7.39 -3.86
C ASP A 140 24.32 -6.90 -4.05
N THR A 141 23.98 -6.47 -5.28
CA THR A 141 22.62 -5.98 -5.58
C THR A 141 21.56 -7.06 -5.42
N ARG A 142 21.86 -8.32 -5.82
CA ARG A 142 21.00 -9.48 -5.61
C ARG A 142 20.76 -9.73 -4.13
N SER A 143 21.83 -9.78 -3.33
CA SER A 143 21.74 -9.99 -1.88
C SER A 143 20.90 -8.91 -1.19
N ARG A 144 21.04 -7.65 -1.59
CA ARG A 144 20.20 -6.54 -1.08
C ARG A 144 18.74 -6.67 -1.47
N ILE A 145 18.45 -7.11 -2.70
CA ILE A 145 17.09 -7.40 -3.16
C ILE A 145 16.50 -8.52 -2.33
N GLU A 146 17.19 -9.64 -2.21
CA GLU A 146 16.75 -10.82 -1.46
C GLU A 146 16.46 -10.49 0.00
N ALA A 147 17.33 -9.73 0.67
CA ALA A 147 17.15 -9.35 2.07
C ALA A 147 15.93 -8.44 2.28
N ASN A 148 15.68 -7.51 1.36
CA ASN A 148 14.49 -6.65 1.45
C ASN A 148 13.22 -7.42 1.07
N PHE A 149 13.28 -8.24 0.02
CA PHE A 149 12.20 -9.15 -0.37
C PHE A 149 11.77 -10.02 0.80
N GLU A 150 12.72 -10.70 1.46
CA GLU A 150 12.44 -11.62 2.57
C GLU A 150 11.70 -10.90 3.71
N ARG A 151 12.20 -9.73 4.10
CA ARG A 151 11.60 -8.91 5.16
C ARG A 151 10.14 -8.57 4.88
N HIS A 152 9.78 -8.32 3.63
CA HIS A 152 8.41 -7.99 3.24
C HIS A 152 7.55 -9.26 3.08
N ALA A 153 8.11 -10.31 2.48
CA ALA A 153 7.46 -11.61 2.32
C ALA A 153 7.09 -12.24 3.68
N GLU A 154 7.99 -12.19 4.67
CA GLU A 154 7.73 -12.65 6.04
C GLU A 154 6.56 -11.91 6.70
N ARG A 155 6.42 -10.60 6.45
CA ARG A 155 5.31 -9.81 7.00
C ARG A 155 3.98 -10.15 6.33
N VAL A 156 3.99 -10.44 5.03
CA VAL A 156 2.82 -10.96 4.32
C VAL A 156 2.44 -12.33 4.87
N ALA A 157 3.39 -13.25 4.99
CA ALA A 157 3.19 -14.58 5.56
C ALA A 157 2.63 -14.52 6.99
N LYS A 158 3.20 -13.67 7.84
CA LYS A 158 2.70 -13.42 9.21
C LYS A 158 1.27 -12.89 9.21
N ARG A 159 0.92 -11.98 8.29
CA ARG A 159 -0.47 -11.52 8.21
C ARG A 159 -1.40 -12.67 7.85
N ILE A 160 -1.01 -13.50 6.88
CA ILE A 160 -1.85 -14.62 6.47
C ILE A 160 -2.10 -15.53 7.67
N THR A 161 -1.07 -15.93 8.41
CA THR A 161 -1.25 -16.77 9.62
C THR A 161 -2.10 -16.10 10.69
N GLU A 162 -2.01 -14.78 10.88
CA GLU A 162 -2.90 -14.03 11.77
C GLU A 162 -4.37 -14.07 11.31
N LEU A 163 -4.64 -14.02 10.01
CA LEU A 163 -6.00 -14.11 9.45
C LEU A 163 -6.57 -15.53 9.60
N GLU A 164 -5.74 -16.55 9.33
CA GLU A 164 -6.12 -17.95 9.54
C GLU A 164 -6.47 -18.22 11.01
N ALA A 165 -5.67 -17.71 11.95
CA ALA A 165 -5.93 -17.84 13.39
C ALA A 165 -7.23 -17.14 13.84
N LYS A 166 -7.70 -16.15 13.09
CA LYS A 166 -8.97 -15.44 13.32
C LYS A 166 -10.15 -16.04 12.56
N SER A 167 -9.94 -17.15 11.83
CA SER A 167 -10.94 -17.74 10.94
C SER A 167 -11.41 -16.79 9.83
N GLU A 168 -10.57 -15.81 9.46
CA GLU A 168 -10.80 -14.90 8.33
C GLU A 168 -10.32 -15.56 7.02
N ASP A 169 -10.84 -16.75 6.73
CA ASP A 169 -10.31 -17.64 5.69
C ASP A 169 -10.40 -17.05 4.28
N ALA A 170 -11.48 -16.34 3.97
CA ALA A 170 -11.65 -15.65 2.69
C ALA A 170 -10.57 -14.58 2.46
N ALA A 171 -10.20 -13.83 3.50
CA ALA A 171 -9.13 -12.82 3.42
C ALA A 171 -7.75 -13.48 3.29
N ALA A 172 -7.51 -14.57 4.04
CA ALA A 172 -6.29 -15.37 3.92
C ALA A 172 -6.13 -15.97 2.51
N ALA A 173 -7.20 -16.53 1.95
CA ALA A 173 -7.24 -17.07 0.59
C ALA A 173 -7.01 -15.99 -0.49
N ASP A 174 -7.58 -14.79 -0.30
CA ASP A 174 -7.36 -13.66 -1.21
C ASP A 174 -5.91 -13.18 -1.22
N ILE A 175 -5.34 -12.90 -0.04
CA ILE A 175 -3.96 -12.40 0.08
C ILE A 175 -2.97 -13.46 -0.42
N SER A 176 -3.11 -14.72 -0.01
CA SER A 176 -2.23 -15.81 -0.47
C SER A 176 -2.30 -16.01 -1.98
N SER A 177 -3.51 -15.99 -2.58
CA SER A 177 -3.70 -16.10 -4.02
C SER A 177 -3.06 -14.94 -4.79
N LYS A 178 -3.24 -13.70 -4.33
CA LYS A 178 -2.63 -12.50 -4.94
C LYS A 178 -1.10 -12.56 -4.85
N PHE A 179 -0.59 -12.94 -3.68
CA PHE A 179 0.84 -13.05 -3.43
C PHE A 179 1.48 -14.16 -4.28
N GLU A 180 0.88 -15.35 -4.32
CA GLU A 180 1.32 -16.45 -5.17
C GLU A 180 1.35 -16.04 -6.65
N THR A 181 0.29 -15.41 -7.16
CA THR A 181 0.20 -14.98 -8.56
C THR A 181 1.30 -13.99 -8.90
N SER A 182 1.55 -13.02 -8.01
CA SER A 182 2.61 -12.04 -8.14
C SER A 182 3.98 -12.71 -8.19
N LEU A 183 4.32 -13.54 -7.20
CA LEU A 183 5.59 -14.27 -7.15
C LEU A 183 5.80 -15.16 -8.38
N ARG A 184 4.78 -15.91 -8.78
CA ARG A 184 4.83 -16.81 -9.94
C ARG A 184 5.09 -16.04 -11.23
N THR A 185 4.38 -14.92 -11.42
CA THR A 185 4.53 -14.09 -12.64
C THR A 185 5.93 -13.50 -12.71
N HIS A 186 6.42 -12.89 -11.63
CA HIS A 186 7.78 -12.34 -11.58
C HIS A 186 8.87 -13.43 -11.70
N THR A 187 8.63 -14.64 -11.17
CA THR A 187 9.53 -15.78 -11.37
C THR A 187 9.63 -16.15 -12.85
N ALA A 188 8.50 -16.25 -13.54
CA ALA A 188 8.47 -16.55 -14.98
C ALA A 188 9.13 -15.44 -15.82
N ILE A 189 8.97 -14.16 -15.43
CA ILE A 189 9.67 -13.04 -16.08
C ILE A 189 11.20 -13.18 -15.90
N LEU A 190 11.66 -13.51 -14.69
CA LEU A 190 13.08 -13.76 -14.42
C LEU A 190 13.62 -14.99 -15.17
N GLU A 191 12.83 -16.05 -15.31
CA GLU A 191 13.18 -17.22 -16.13
C GLU A 191 13.34 -16.84 -17.61
N ARG A 192 12.41 -16.02 -18.14
CA ARG A 192 12.49 -15.48 -19.51
C ARG A 192 13.72 -14.60 -19.71
N LEU A 193 14.03 -13.74 -18.74
CA LEU A 193 15.24 -12.92 -18.73
C LEU A 193 16.51 -13.80 -18.71
N ASN A 194 16.54 -14.82 -17.87
CA ASN A 194 17.67 -15.75 -17.76
C ASN A 194 17.91 -16.51 -19.08
N ALA A 195 16.83 -16.87 -19.78
CA ALA A 195 16.88 -17.54 -21.07
C ALA A 195 17.14 -16.61 -22.27
N SER A 196 17.09 -15.29 -22.08
CA SER A 196 17.33 -14.32 -23.16
C SER A 196 18.78 -14.30 -23.59
N ALA A 197 19.01 -14.22 -24.91
CA ALA A 197 20.34 -14.16 -25.51
C ALA A 197 21.11 -12.87 -25.15
N ASP A 198 20.40 -11.79 -24.80
CA ASP A 198 20.99 -10.50 -24.45
C ASP A 198 21.49 -10.43 -22.99
N THR A 199 21.21 -11.46 -22.19
CA THR A 199 21.60 -11.52 -20.79
C THR A 199 22.99 -12.13 -20.66
N GLU A 200 23.93 -11.40 -20.04
CA GLU A 200 25.29 -11.89 -19.84
C GLU A 200 25.35 -13.12 -18.93
N THR A 201 26.28 -14.04 -19.18
CA THR A 201 26.47 -15.26 -18.36
C THR A 201 26.74 -14.95 -16.88
N SER A 202 27.45 -13.85 -16.61
CA SER A 202 27.70 -13.35 -15.25
C SER A 202 26.38 -13.02 -14.53
N VAL A 203 25.43 -12.42 -15.24
CA VAL A 203 24.11 -12.02 -14.74
C VAL A 203 23.20 -13.25 -14.61
N GLN A 204 23.22 -14.17 -15.57
CA GLN A 204 22.49 -15.44 -15.50
C GLN A 204 22.84 -16.22 -14.23
N ALA A 205 24.13 -16.27 -13.88
CA ALA A 205 24.61 -16.90 -12.63
C ALA A 205 24.05 -16.24 -11.36
N GLU A 206 23.66 -14.96 -11.43
CA GLU A 206 23.02 -14.25 -10.33
C GLU A 206 21.49 -14.42 -10.32
N ILE A 207 20.84 -14.57 -11.49
CA ILE A 207 19.38 -14.77 -11.59
C ILE A 207 18.96 -16.15 -11.09
N GLU A 208 19.70 -17.21 -11.43
CA GLU A 208 19.35 -18.59 -11.10
C GLU A 208 19.06 -18.83 -9.59
N PRO A 209 19.94 -18.45 -8.64
CA PRO A 209 19.66 -18.66 -7.22
C PRO A 209 18.45 -17.84 -6.72
N LEU A 210 18.19 -16.67 -7.32
CA LEU A 210 17.00 -15.88 -7.01
C LEU A 210 15.73 -16.63 -7.45
N ILE A 211 15.70 -17.18 -8.66
CA ILE A 211 14.58 -18.01 -9.16
C ILE A 211 14.31 -19.19 -8.23
N LEU A 212 15.35 -19.93 -7.83
CA LEU A 212 15.22 -21.08 -6.91
C LEU A 212 14.60 -20.67 -5.57
N LYS A 213 15.03 -19.53 -5.03
CA LYS A 213 14.45 -19.00 -3.80
C LYS A 213 12.98 -18.62 -4.00
N LEU A 214 12.65 -17.93 -5.09
CA LEU A 214 11.28 -17.52 -5.39
C LEU A 214 10.34 -18.71 -5.58
N LYS A 215 10.79 -19.78 -6.26
CA LYS A 215 10.02 -21.03 -6.39
C LYS A 215 9.62 -21.60 -5.03
N THR A 216 10.51 -21.55 -4.04
CA THR A 216 10.20 -21.97 -2.66
C THR A 216 9.09 -21.11 -2.04
N HIS A 217 9.09 -19.79 -2.28
CA HIS A 217 8.02 -18.90 -1.80
C HIS A 217 6.71 -19.09 -2.58
N VAL A 218 6.77 -19.36 -3.89
CA VAL A 218 5.60 -19.71 -4.71
C VAL A 218 4.92 -20.96 -4.15
N ASP A 219 5.71 -22.03 -3.89
CA ASP A 219 5.19 -23.28 -3.34
C ASP A 219 4.57 -23.08 -1.95
N SER A 220 5.21 -22.26 -1.11
CA SER A 220 4.69 -21.93 0.22
C SER A 220 3.36 -21.16 0.12
N ALA A 221 3.30 -20.13 -0.73
CA ALA A 221 2.08 -19.34 -0.95
C ALA A 221 0.95 -20.21 -1.54
N ALA A 222 1.26 -21.11 -2.48
CA ALA A 222 0.29 -22.03 -3.07
C ALA A 222 -0.28 -23.02 -2.03
N LYS A 223 0.55 -23.54 -1.13
CA LYS A 223 0.10 -24.40 -0.02
C LYS A 223 -0.84 -23.65 0.93
N VAL A 224 -0.48 -22.42 1.29
CA VAL A 224 -1.30 -21.57 2.15
C VAL A 224 -2.64 -21.24 1.48
N ARG A 225 -2.64 -20.90 0.19
CA ARG A 225 -3.86 -20.69 -0.59
C ARG A 225 -4.76 -21.92 -0.58
N ALA A 226 -4.21 -23.08 -0.94
CA ALA A 226 -4.97 -24.33 -1.01
C ALA A 226 -5.57 -24.73 0.36
N HIS A 227 -4.84 -24.48 1.44
CA HIS A 227 -5.32 -24.69 2.80
C HIS A 227 -6.49 -23.77 3.15
N ALA A 228 -6.37 -22.47 2.87
CA ALA A 228 -7.45 -21.50 3.10
C ALA A 228 -8.69 -21.82 2.24
N GLU A 229 -8.51 -22.16 0.96
CA GLU A 229 -9.59 -22.60 0.06
C GLU A 229 -10.32 -23.84 0.59
N THR A 230 -9.58 -24.81 1.12
CA THR A 230 -10.17 -26.01 1.73
C THR A 230 -11.01 -25.67 2.96
N ARG A 231 -10.51 -24.80 3.85
CA ARG A 231 -11.26 -24.37 5.04
C ARG A 231 -12.57 -23.66 4.66
N ILE A 232 -12.53 -22.81 3.64
CA ILE A 232 -13.74 -22.14 3.10
C ILE A 232 -14.73 -23.19 2.60
N ALA A 233 -14.29 -24.15 1.78
CA ALA A 233 -15.18 -25.20 1.24
C ALA A 233 -15.85 -26.04 2.35
N THR A 234 -15.17 -26.23 3.49
CA THR A 234 -15.73 -26.95 4.66
C THR A 234 -16.51 -26.07 5.64
N SER A 235 -16.65 -24.77 5.37
CA SER A 235 -17.39 -23.82 6.23
C SER A 235 -18.91 -23.94 6.05
N THR A 236 -19.68 -23.21 6.87
CA THR A 236 -21.13 -23.14 6.74
C THR A 236 -21.54 -22.55 5.39
N SER A 237 -22.57 -23.10 4.73
CA SER A 237 -23.06 -22.65 3.43
C SER A 237 -23.30 -21.13 3.33
N ALA A 238 -23.82 -20.49 4.38
CA ALA A 238 -24.02 -19.04 4.44
C ALA A 238 -22.69 -18.24 4.37
N ASN A 239 -21.63 -18.75 5.01
CA ASN A 239 -20.30 -18.14 4.98
C ASN A 239 -19.66 -18.33 3.60
N VAL A 240 -19.80 -19.53 3.01
CA VAL A 240 -19.29 -19.82 1.66
C VAL A 240 -19.97 -18.94 0.61
N LYS A 241 -21.29 -18.76 0.71
CA LYS A 241 -22.04 -17.83 -0.15
C LYS A 241 -21.52 -16.40 -0.06
N THR A 242 -21.40 -15.88 1.18
CA THR A 242 -20.89 -14.51 1.40
C THR A 242 -19.48 -14.35 0.85
N ALA A 243 -18.62 -15.36 1.04
CA ALA A 243 -17.26 -15.37 0.49
C ALA A 243 -17.27 -15.38 -1.05
N ALA A 244 -18.13 -16.17 -1.68
CA ALA A 244 -18.28 -16.23 -3.14
C ALA A 244 -18.77 -14.90 -3.72
N GLU A 245 -19.78 -14.27 -3.13
CA GLU A 245 -20.32 -12.96 -3.56
C GLU A 245 -19.29 -11.83 -3.43
N GLY A 246 -18.57 -11.79 -2.29
CA GLY A 246 -17.46 -10.86 -2.10
C GLY A 246 -16.35 -11.09 -3.13
N ARG A 247 -16.07 -12.36 -3.45
CA ARG A 247 -15.04 -12.72 -4.44
C ARG A 247 -15.44 -12.37 -5.87
N LEU A 248 -16.70 -12.57 -6.24
CA LEU A 248 -17.25 -12.11 -7.52
C LEU A 248 -16.99 -10.61 -7.69
N THR A 249 -17.37 -9.82 -6.69
CA THR A 249 -17.19 -8.36 -6.71
C THR A 249 -15.70 -7.98 -6.88
N ALA A 250 -14.81 -8.63 -6.14
CA ALA A 250 -13.37 -8.40 -6.27
C ALA A 250 -12.81 -8.77 -7.66
N ALA A 251 -13.26 -9.89 -8.22
CA ALA A 251 -12.85 -10.33 -9.56
C ALA A 251 -13.33 -9.37 -10.66
N GLU A 252 -14.59 -8.93 -10.61
CA GLU A 252 -15.15 -7.96 -11.56
C GLU A 252 -14.43 -6.60 -11.49
N ASN A 253 -14.17 -6.12 -10.27
CA ASN A 253 -13.39 -4.90 -10.06
C ASN A 253 -11.97 -5.03 -10.63
N LYS A 254 -11.32 -6.19 -10.42
CA LYS A 254 -9.99 -6.43 -10.97
C LYS A 254 -10.02 -6.47 -12.49
N ILE A 255 -10.98 -7.16 -13.09
CA ILE A 255 -11.13 -7.22 -14.55
C ILE A 255 -11.34 -5.82 -15.13
N ALA A 256 -12.17 -4.98 -14.50
CA ALA A 256 -12.40 -3.61 -14.92
C ALA A 256 -11.12 -2.74 -14.81
N GLU A 257 -10.38 -2.87 -13.71
CA GLU A 257 -9.08 -2.21 -13.52
C GLU A 257 -8.11 -2.56 -14.64
N VAL A 258 -7.98 -3.86 -14.94
CA VAL A 258 -7.03 -4.38 -15.92
C VAL A 258 -7.43 -4.00 -17.34
N ARG A 259 -8.72 -4.02 -17.68
CA ARG A 259 -9.22 -3.49 -18.95
C ARG A 259 -8.82 -2.02 -19.14
N ALA A 260 -8.97 -1.21 -18.09
CA ALA A 260 -8.59 0.19 -18.14
C ALA A 260 -7.06 0.37 -18.21
N PHE A 261 -6.29 -0.52 -17.57
CA PHE A 261 -4.83 -0.55 -17.64
C PHE A 261 -4.35 -0.87 -19.06
N ILE A 262 -4.90 -1.90 -19.70
CA ILE A 262 -4.59 -2.27 -21.09
C ILE A 262 -4.77 -1.08 -22.03
N LYS A 263 -5.92 -0.39 -21.94
CA LYS A 263 -6.24 0.77 -22.78
C LYS A 263 -5.24 1.93 -22.64
N ARG A 264 -4.68 2.12 -21.44
CA ARG A 264 -3.73 3.22 -21.16
C ARG A 264 -2.26 2.81 -21.30
N SER A 265 -1.97 1.52 -21.38
CA SER A 265 -0.60 1.01 -21.42
C SER A 265 0.15 1.52 -22.65
N SER A 266 1.43 1.83 -22.48
CA SER A 266 2.35 2.17 -23.58
C SER A 266 2.98 0.94 -24.23
N ALA A 267 2.66 -0.28 -23.77
CA ALA A 267 3.10 -1.51 -24.42
C ALA A 267 2.64 -1.59 -25.88
N ASP A 268 3.34 -2.41 -26.66
CA ASP A 268 3.02 -2.65 -28.06
C ASP A 268 1.67 -3.39 -28.24
N ALA A 269 1.24 -3.51 -29.50
CA ALA A 269 -0.05 -4.11 -29.84
C ALA A 269 -0.10 -5.61 -29.51
N GLU A 270 1.03 -6.31 -29.62
CA GLU A 270 1.11 -7.74 -29.37
C GLU A 270 0.94 -8.05 -27.87
N ALA A 271 1.71 -7.37 -27.01
CA ALA A 271 1.59 -7.50 -25.57
C ALA A 271 0.19 -7.11 -25.05
N LYS A 272 -0.45 -6.11 -25.67
CA LYS A 272 -1.84 -5.75 -25.36
C LYS A 272 -2.82 -6.85 -25.76
N ALA A 273 -2.70 -7.40 -26.96
CA ALA A 273 -3.55 -8.50 -27.42
C ALA A 273 -3.42 -9.73 -26.52
N GLU A 274 -2.20 -10.05 -26.08
CA GLU A 274 -1.94 -11.17 -25.19
C GLU A 274 -2.53 -10.93 -23.78
N ALA A 275 -2.45 -9.71 -23.25
CA ALA A 275 -3.11 -9.32 -22.01
C ALA A 275 -4.65 -9.37 -22.12
N GLU A 276 -5.20 -8.95 -23.26
CA GLU A 276 -6.64 -9.05 -23.55
C GLU A 276 -7.11 -10.51 -23.62
N ALA A 277 -6.35 -11.39 -24.28
CA ALA A 277 -6.65 -12.81 -24.34
C ALA A 277 -6.70 -13.45 -22.94
N ARG A 278 -5.73 -13.14 -22.07
CA ARG A 278 -5.77 -13.58 -20.66
C ARG A 278 -6.94 -12.99 -19.89
N LEU A 279 -7.29 -11.73 -20.14
CA LEU A 279 -8.43 -11.08 -19.51
C LEU A 279 -9.77 -11.71 -19.94
N LEU A 280 -9.88 -12.18 -21.19
CA LEU A 280 -11.05 -12.93 -21.66
C LEU A 280 -11.22 -14.26 -20.90
N LEU A 281 -10.14 -14.96 -20.58
CA LEU A 281 -10.20 -16.16 -19.72
C LEU A 281 -10.69 -15.82 -18.30
N ALA A 282 -10.30 -14.66 -17.77
CA ALA A 282 -10.82 -14.19 -16.49
C ALA A 282 -12.33 -13.93 -16.55
N VAL A 283 -12.81 -13.30 -17.63
CA VAL A 283 -14.25 -13.06 -17.87
C VAL A 283 -15.01 -14.38 -17.99
N GLY A 284 -14.48 -15.36 -18.71
CA GLY A 284 -15.06 -16.70 -18.80
C GLY A 284 -15.19 -17.37 -17.43
N ALA A 285 -14.13 -17.33 -16.60
CA ALA A 285 -14.19 -17.87 -15.25
C ALA A 285 -15.22 -17.17 -14.34
N VAL A 286 -15.48 -15.86 -14.53
CA VAL A 286 -16.58 -15.17 -13.84
C VAL A 286 -17.94 -15.68 -14.32
N ALA A 287 -18.12 -15.89 -15.63
CA ALA A 287 -19.36 -16.42 -16.17
C ALA A 287 -19.65 -17.83 -15.61
N ASP A 288 -18.66 -18.71 -15.62
CA ASP A 288 -18.75 -20.05 -15.04
C ASP A 288 -19.10 -19.97 -13.53
N GLY A 289 -18.45 -19.06 -12.81
CA GLY A 289 -18.71 -18.86 -11.38
C GLY A 289 -20.13 -18.38 -11.08
N LYS A 290 -20.70 -17.52 -11.94
CA LYS A 290 -22.10 -17.07 -11.81
C LYS A 290 -23.09 -18.22 -12.01
N ALA A 291 -22.85 -19.11 -12.98
CA ALA A 291 -23.64 -20.32 -13.15
C ALA A 291 -23.58 -21.25 -11.91
N LYS A 292 -22.43 -21.30 -11.22
CA LYS A 292 -22.27 -22.03 -9.96
C LYS A 292 -23.02 -21.38 -8.79
N ILE A 293 -23.20 -20.07 -8.77
CA ILE A 293 -24.09 -19.39 -7.81
C ILE A 293 -25.55 -19.78 -8.07
N GLU A 294 -25.99 -19.82 -9.33
CA GLU A 294 -27.36 -20.21 -9.71
C GLU A 294 -27.68 -21.66 -9.31
N SER A 295 -26.67 -22.53 -9.32
CA SER A 295 -26.78 -23.93 -8.91
C SER A 295 -26.57 -24.15 -7.39
N GLU A 296 -26.47 -23.08 -6.59
CA GLU A 296 -26.18 -23.09 -5.15
C GLU A 296 -24.85 -23.78 -4.74
N THR A 297 -23.96 -24.03 -5.69
CA THR A 297 -22.61 -24.57 -5.49
C THR A 297 -21.61 -23.45 -5.21
N TYR A 298 -21.72 -22.82 -4.04
CA TYR A 298 -20.98 -21.59 -3.70
C TYR A 298 -19.46 -21.80 -3.53
N ASP A 299 -19.02 -22.99 -3.14
CA ASP A 299 -17.61 -23.34 -3.01
C ASP A 299 -16.92 -23.40 -4.39
N GLU A 300 -17.56 -24.03 -5.38
CA GLU A 300 -17.08 -24.03 -6.76
C GLU A 300 -17.10 -22.61 -7.36
N ALA A 301 -18.14 -21.83 -7.09
CA ALA A 301 -18.22 -20.43 -7.49
C ALA A 301 -17.06 -19.61 -6.92
N PHE A 302 -16.76 -19.75 -5.63
CA PHE A 302 -15.65 -19.08 -4.97
C PHE A 302 -14.30 -19.39 -5.66
N LEU A 303 -14.03 -20.66 -5.97
CA LEU A 303 -12.80 -21.08 -6.66
C LEU A 303 -12.70 -20.50 -8.08
N LEU A 304 -13.82 -20.42 -8.81
CA LEU A 304 -13.86 -19.83 -10.14
C LEU A 304 -13.59 -18.32 -10.09
N PHE A 305 -14.16 -17.59 -9.13
CA PHE A 305 -13.85 -16.17 -8.96
C PHE A 305 -12.41 -15.91 -8.48
N GLN A 306 -11.83 -16.82 -7.67
CA GLN A 306 -10.40 -16.80 -7.36
C GLN A 306 -9.55 -16.98 -8.62
N LYS A 307 -9.89 -17.95 -9.48
CA LYS A 307 -9.23 -18.15 -10.77
C LYS A 307 -9.32 -16.91 -11.66
N ALA A 308 -10.50 -16.30 -11.77
CA ALA A 308 -10.71 -15.08 -12.55
C ALA A 308 -9.80 -13.93 -12.08
N HIS A 309 -9.73 -13.69 -10.77
CA HIS A 309 -8.88 -12.64 -10.23
C HIS A 309 -7.39 -12.91 -10.53
N ARG A 310 -6.91 -14.16 -10.40
CA ARG A 310 -5.53 -14.53 -10.72
C ARG A 310 -5.20 -14.26 -12.18
N LEU A 311 -6.06 -14.67 -13.09
CA LEU A 311 -5.89 -14.45 -14.54
C LEU A 311 -5.84 -12.95 -14.88
N ALA A 312 -6.72 -12.14 -14.29
CA ALA A 312 -6.70 -10.69 -14.49
C ALA A 312 -5.42 -10.05 -13.93
N GLN A 313 -4.99 -10.44 -12.73
CA GLN A 313 -3.76 -9.93 -12.13
C GLN A 313 -2.51 -10.32 -12.93
N GLU A 314 -2.44 -11.56 -13.40
CA GLU A 314 -1.35 -12.04 -14.26
C GLU A 314 -1.28 -11.22 -15.57
N ALA A 315 -2.43 -10.99 -16.22
CA ALA A 315 -2.48 -10.15 -17.42
C ALA A 315 -1.93 -8.73 -17.18
N GLN A 316 -2.24 -8.14 -16.02
CA GLN A 316 -1.70 -6.83 -15.65
C GLN A 316 -0.19 -6.83 -15.43
N LEU A 317 0.32 -7.81 -14.68
CA LEU A 317 1.73 -7.92 -14.32
C LEU A 317 2.60 -8.17 -15.57
N VAL A 318 2.16 -9.07 -16.46
CA VAL A 318 2.84 -9.34 -17.73
C VAL A 318 2.86 -8.10 -18.62
N LEU A 319 1.72 -7.43 -18.78
CA LEU A 319 1.66 -6.21 -19.59
C LEU A 319 2.52 -5.08 -19.00
N HIS A 320 2.55 -4.96 -17.68
CA HIS A 320 3.41 -3.99 -16.99
C HIS A 320 4.89 -4.30 -17.22
N ALA A 321 5.29 -5.58 -17.18
CA ALA A 321 6.64 -6.01 -17.48
C ALA A 321 7.03 -5.72 -18.93
N ASN A 322 6.19 -6.07 -19.91
CA ASN A 322 6.41 -5.78 -21.34
C ASN A 322 6.51 -4.26 -21.62
N ALA A 323 5.77 -3.42 -20.91
CA ALA A 323 5.87 -1.96 -21.05
C ALA A 323 7.21 -1.39 -20.55
N ARG A 324 7.92 -2.11 -19.68
CA ARG A 324 9.06 -1.61 -18.91
C ARG A 324 10.39 -2.24 -19.32
N LEU A 325 10.36 -3.51 -19.73
CA LEU A 325 11.52 -4.31 -20.08
C LEU A 325 11.65 -4.40 -21.60
N PRO A 326 12.87 -4.36 -22.15
CA PRO A 326 13.09 -4.45 -23.59
C PRO A 326 13.04 -5.91 -24.09
N ILE A 327 12.09 -6.72 -23.60
CA ILE A 327 11.98 -8.15 -23.94
C ILE A 327 10.52 -8.51 -24.14
N ASP A 328 10.24 -9.32 -25.16
CA ASP A 328 8.93 -9.94 -25.35
C ASP A 328 8.74 -11.09 -24.36
N ILE A 329 7.85 -10.86 -23.39
CA ILE A 329 7.48 -11.80 -22.34
C ILE A 329 6.13 -12.41 -22.71
N GLN A 330 6.19 -13.59 -23.32
CA GLN A 330 5.03 -14.47 -23.48
C GLN A 330 5.05 -15.52 -22.37
N ILE A 331 4.10 -15.44 -21.43
CA ILE A 331 3.92 -16.45 -20.38
C ILE A 331 2.84 -17.42 -20.82
N GLU A 332 3.20 -18.68 -21.02
CA GLU A 332 2.21 -19.70 -21.40
C GLU A 332 1.07 -19.73 -20.39
N ILE A 333 -0.17 -19.63 -20.89
CA ILE A 333 -1.37 -19.59 -20.07
C ILE A 333 -1.51 -20.96 -19.40
N GLN A 334 -1.07 -21.09 -18.15
CA GLN A 334 -1.33 -22.30 -17.39
C GLN A 334 -2.80 -22.34 -16.97
N THR A 335 -3.64 -22.90 -17.83
CA THR A 335 -5.01 -23.35 -17.50
C THR A 335 -4.93 -24.59 -16.60
N ASN A 336 -4.34 -24.46 -15.42
CA ASN A 336 -4.14 -25.59 -14.53
C ASN A 336 -5.46 -25.92 -13.82
N GLY A 337 -6.32 -26.66 -14.52
CA GLY A 337 -7.41 -27.44 -13.96
C GLY A 337 -6.92 -28.88 -13.77
N ARG A 338 -6.57 -29.23 -12.52
CA ARG A 338 -6.44 -30.60 -11.99
C ARG A 338 -5.96 -31.69 -12.97
N THR A 339 -4.66 -32.01 -12.96
CA THR A 339 -4.25 -33.42 -13.09
C THR A 339 -4.17 -34.00 -11.69
N ARG A 340 -5.33 -34.34 -11.14
CA ARG A 340 -5.41 -35.26 -10.01
C ARG A 340 -5.25 -36.64 -10.64
N THR A 341 -4.07 -37.24 -10.55
CA THR A 341 -3.90 -38.66 -10.82
C THR A 341 -4.66 -39.41 -9.72
N MET A 342 -5.97 -39.56 -9.91
CA MET A 342 -6.78 -40.54 -9.20
C MET A 342 -6.74 -41.80 -10.03
N THR A 343 -6.31 -42.86 -9.36
CA THR A 343 -6.24 -44.24 -9.77
C THR A 343 -7.48 -44.70 -10.55
N GLU A 344 -7.23 -45.56 -11.52
CA GLU A 344 -8.19 -46.28 -12.35
C GLU A 344 -9.29 -46.96 -11.52
N GLN A 345 -10.42 -46.29 -11.33
CA GLN A 345 -11.74 -46.91 -11.12
C GLN A 345 -12.80 -45.82 -11.02
N ASP A 346 -13.31 -45.38 -12.18
CA ASP A 346 -14.72 -45.06 -12.38
C ASP A 346 -14.93 -44.69 -13.85
N GLN A 347 -15.00 -45.74 -14.68
CA GLN A 347 -15.63 -45.64 -15.99
C GLN A 347 -17.15 -45.64 -15.78
N ASN A 348 -17.79 -44.47 -15.65
CA ASN A 348 -19.05 -44.23 -16.36
C ASN A 348 -19.52 -42.76 -16.31
N SER A 349 -20.09 -42.33 -17.43
CA SER A 349 -20.76 -41.05 -17.73
C SER A 349 -19.87 -39.85 -18.09
N ARG A 350 -19.85 -39.64 -19.40
CA ARG A 350 -19.38 -38.49 -20.18
C ARG A 350 -20.15 -37.21 -19.82
N ILE A 351 -19.47 -36.06 -19.85
CA ILE A 351 -19.63 -35.01 -20.87
C ILE A 351 -18.27 -34.30 -21.02
N GLU A 352 -17.55 -34.56 -22.11
CA GLU A 352 -16.40 -33.75 -22.54
C GLU A 352 -16.94 -32.60 -23.39
N SER A 353 -16.91 -31.37 -22.87
CA SER A 353 -17.11 -30.16 -23.69
C SER A 353 -15.74 -29.66 -24.16
N GLU A 354 -15.33 -30.09 -25.35
CA GLU A 354 -14.14 -29.60 -26.04
C GLU A 354 -14.42 -28.17 -26.54
N ILE A 355 -13.85 -27.15 -25.90
CA ILE A 355 -13.92 -25.77 -26.39
C ILE A 355 -12.91 -25.65 -27.54
N ARG A 356 -13.39 -25.76 -28.78
CA ARG A 356 -12.65 -25.34 -29.98
C ARG A 356 -12.97 -23.88 -30.29
N ILE A 357 -11.98 -23.01 -30.16
CA ILE A 357 -12.04 -21.65 -30.69
C ILE A 357 -11.31 -21.70 -32.03
N ASP A 358 -12.05 -21.77 -33.13
CA ASP A 358 -11.50 -21.57 -34.47
C ASP A 358 -11.69 -20.10 -34.84
N GLY A 359 -10.59 -19.35 -34.85
CA GLY A 359 -10.55 -17.94 -35.20
C GLY A 359 -9.66 -17.76 -36.42
N SER A 360 -10.20 -17.98 -37.61
CA SER A 360 -9.54 -17.63 -38.87
C SER A 360 -9.66 -16.12 -39.11
N ILE A 361 -8.56 -15.39 -38.93
CA ILE A 361 -8.43 -14.01 -39.38
C ILE A 361 -8.06 -14.05 -40.87
N GLU A 362 -9.05 -13.84 -41.74
CA GLU A 362 -8.80 -13.51 -43.15
C GLU A 362 -8.52 -12.01 -43.27
N THR A 363 -7.26 -11.64 -43.49
CA THR A 363 -6.90 -10.28 -43.90
C THR A 363 -7.05 -10.16 -45.40
N ASP A 364 -8.20 -9.69 -45.86
CA ASP A 364 -8.38 -9.32 -47.26
C ASP A 364 -7.94 -7.87 -47.49
N ALA A 365 -6.83 -7.72 -48.19
CA ALA A 365 -6.27 -6.44 -48.57
C ALA A 365 -6.94 -5.95 -49.86
N SER A 366 -7.87 -5.01 -49.76
CA SER A 366 -8.24 -4.17 -50.91
C SER A 366 -8.67 -2.77 -50.49
N ALA A 367 -8.14 -1.80 -51.23
CA ALA A 367 -8.25 -0.37 -51.01
C ALA A 367 -9.67 0.18 -51.27
N GLY A 368 -10.10 1.14 -50.44
CA GLY A 368 -11.13 2.11 -50.83
C GLY A 368 -12.07 2.55 -49.71
N LYS A 369 -11.94 3.83 -49.30
CA LYS A 369 -12.91 4.71 -48.62
C LYS A 369 -14.30 4.15 -48.27
N ALA A 370 -14.66 4.21 -46.98
CA ALA A 370 -15.72 5.06 -46.39
C ALA A 370 -16.21 4.46 -45.05
N GLU A 371 -16.62 5.35 -44.15
CA GLU A 371 -17.17 5.08 -42.81
C GLU A 371 -18.31 4.03 -42.81
N ALA A 372 -18.30 3.12 -41.83
CA ALA A 372 -19.50 2.53 -41.26
C ALA A 372 -19.20 1.87 -39.91
N GLU A 373 -20.10 2.10 -38.95
CA GLU A 373 -20.19 1.50 -37.63
C GLU A 373 -20.22 -0.04 -37.71
N SER A 374 -19.48 -0.72 -36.83
CA SER A 374 -19.54 -2.18 -36.69
C SER A 374 -20.21 -2.54 -35.37
N GLU A 375 -21.51 -2.86 -35.45
CA GLU A 375 -22.23 -3.62 -34.43
C GLU A 375 -21.78 -5.08 -34.50
N THR A 376 -21.17 -5.59 -33.43
CA THR A 376 -20.91 -7.03 -33.28
C THR A 376 -22.16 -7.72 -32.76
N ARG A 377 -22.92 -8.36 -33.66
CA ARG A 377 -23.89 -9.40 -33.34
C ARG A 377 -23.20 -10.76 -33.44
N GLY A 378 -22.86 -11.37 -32.31
CA GLY A 378 -22.52 -12.79 -32.25
C GLY A 378 -23.78 -13.61 -32.04
N SER A 379 -24.12 -14.49 -32.99
CA SER A 379 -25.15 -15.52 -32.81
C SER A 379 -24.54 -16.74 -32.12
N VAL A 380 -25.15 -17.18 -31.02
CA VAL A 380 -24.82 -18.44 -30.34
C VAL A 380 -25.80 -19.49 -30.84
N GLU A 381 -25.32 -20.47 -31.60
CA GLU A 381 -26.09 -21.66 -31.94
C GLU A 381 -25.69 -22.75 -30.94
N VAL A 382 -26.65 -23.18 -30.13
CA VAL A 382 -26.50 -24.28 -29.16
C VAL A 382 -27.07 -25.53 -29.81
N ASP A 383 -26.20 -26.39 -30.33
CA ASP A 383 -26.61 -27.72 -30.79
C ASP A 383 -26.62 -28.67 -29.59
N ILE A 384 -27.82 -29.09 -29.19
CA ILE A 384 -28.04 -30.07 -28.12
C ILE A 384 -28.21 -31.43 -28.81
N GLY A 385 -27.08 -32.10 -29.08
CA GLY A 385 -27.09 -33.48 -29.54
C GLY A 385 -27.59 -34.42 -28.43
N LEU A 386 -28.74 -35.05 -28.68
CA LEU A 386 -29.36 -36.11 -27.87
C LEU A 386 -28.49 -37.36 -27.74
#